data_AF-A0A8S3IRH1-F1
#
_entry.id   AF-A0A8S3IRH1-F1
#
_cell.length_a   1.000
_cell.length_b   1.000
_cell.length_c   1.000
_cell.angle_alpha   90.00
_cell.angle_beta   90.00
_cell.angle_gamma   90.00
#
_symmetry.space_group_name_H-M   'P 1'
#
loop_
_entity.id
_entity.type
_entity.pdbx_description
1 polymer ?
#
loop_
_entity_poly.entity_id
_entity_poly.type
_entity_poly.pdbx_seq_one_letter_code
_entity_poly.pdbx_strand_id
1 'polypeptide(L)'
;STEEIFALFVSIAFLVDASRHVYKNFTLTYSTTSCAQYDEYWEKYDTNKSSAIASASELLHSRCSRDSSLLYLLLALGTVWLGTFLYKFKQTPYLTSAKRELLTDYALPVSVIIMSLIGSIFFSEIHLPSFTVNAEQLFTVVRFKSVNIKQIIGTGILGFSLSLLMFLDQNIAGAIVNSPANKYVLNLATSKSYI
;
A
#
# COMPACT_ATOMS: atom_id res chain seq x y z
N SER A 1 10.57 15.41 -21.00
CA SER A 1 10.52 14.37 -22.06
C SER A 1 10.85 12.98 -21.52
N THR A 2 12.11 12.61 -21.25
CA THR A 2 12.43 11.27 -20.69
C THR A 2 12.00 11.11 -19.21
N GLU A 3 12.15 12.16 -18.40
CA GLU A 3 11.74 12.19 -16.99
C GLU A 3 10.23 11.97 -16.82
N GLU A 4 9.42 12.59 -17.68
CA GLU A 4 7.96 12.45 -17.68
C GLU A 4 7.53 11.03 -18.07
N ILE A 5 8.20 10.41 -19.06
CA ILE A 5 7.96 9.02 -19.46
C ILE A 5 8.31 8.07 -18.32
N PHE A 6 9.43 8.31 -17.63
CA PHE A 6 9.83 7.50 -16.48
C PHE A 6 8.85 7.64 -15.31
N ALA A 7 8.46 8.88 -14.96
CA ALA A 7 7.46 9.12 -13.92
C ALA A 7 6.10 8.47 -14.24
N LEU A 8 5.68 8.50 -15.51
CA LEU A 8 4.47 7.83 -15.98
C LEU A 8 4.60 6.30 -15.83
N PHE A 9 5.74 5.72 -16.21
CA PHE A 9 6.00 4.29 -16.06
C PHE A 9 5.90 3.84 -14.59
N VAL A 10 6.55 4.57 -13.68
CA VAL A 10 6.50 4.30 -12.24
C VAL A 10 5.07 4.44 -11.70
N SER A 11 4.34 5.48 -12.12
CA SER A 11 2.94 5.67 -11.72
C SER A 11 2.03 4.53 -12.19
N ILE A 12 2.20 4.05 -13.42
CA ILE A 12 1.42 2.91 -13.95
C ILE A 12 1.79 1.62 -13.21
N ALA A 13 3.08 1.40 -12.95
CA ALA A 13 3.54 0.22 -12.20
C ALA A 13 2.92 0.17 -10.80
N PHE A 14 2.94 1.27 -10.05
CA PHE A 14 2.28 1.35 -8.74
C PHE A 14 0.77 1.17 -8.83
N LEU A 15 0.11 1.75 -9.83
CA LEU A 15 -1.33 1.60 -10.00
C LEU A 15 -1.72 0.14 -10.30
N VAL A 16 -0.97 -0.54 -11.16
CA VAL A 16 -1.19 -1.95 -11.49
C VAL A 16 -0.96 -2.83 -10.27
N ASP A 17 0.08 -2.56 -9.48
CA ASP A 17 0.38 -3.34 -8.28
C ASP A 17 -0.72 -3.16 -7.21
N ALA A 18 -1.11 -1.91 -6.92
CA ALA A 18 -2.22 -1.61 -6.04
C ALA A 18 -3.53 -2.28 -6.50
N SER A 19 -3.83 -2.23 -7.79
CA SER A 19 -5.01 -2.87 -8.37
C SER A 19 -4.96 -4.40 -8.22
N ARG A 20 -3.79 -5.01 -8.41
CA ARG A 20 -3.58 -6.46 -8.18
C ARG A 20 -3.79 -6.82 -6.72
N HIS A 21 -3.35 -6.00 -5.78
CA HIS A 21 -3.59 -6.22 -4.35
C HIS A 21 -5.08 -6.18 -4.00
N VAL A 22 -5.81 -5.18 -4.51
CA VAL A 22 -7.27 -5.09 -4.33
C VAL A 22 -7.98 -6.29 -4.97
N TYR A 23 -7.62 -6.65 -6.19
CA TYR A 23 -8.21 -7.79 -6.90
C TYR A 23 -7.95 -9.13 -6.21
N LYS A 24 -6.71 -9.36 -5.74
CA LYS A 24 -6.37 -10.57 -4.98
C LYS A 24 -7.17 -10.65 -3.69
N ASN A 25 -7.27 -9.55 -2.93
CA ASN A 25 -8.04 -9.53 -1.69
C ASN A 25 -9.53 -9.84 -1.95
N PHE A 26 -10.09 -9.24 -3.00
CA PHE A 26 -11.46 -9.49 -3.41
C PHE A 26 -11.68 -10.94 -3.85
N THR A 27 -10.82 -11.50 -4.70
CA THR A 27 -10.98 -12.86 -5.23
C THR A 27 -10.83 -13.91 -4.12
N LEU A 28 -9.90 -13.71 -3.18
CA LEU A 28 -9.65 -14.64 -2.08
C LEU A 28 -10.84 -14.74 -1.12
N THR A 29 -11.55 -13.64 -0.90
CA THR A 29 -12.65 -13.57 0.06
C THR A 29 -14.03 -13.76 -0.58
N TYR A 30 -14.19 -13.41 -1.87
CA TYR A 30 -15.47 -13.46 -2.59
C TYR A 30 -15.68 -14.78 -3.34
N SER A 31 -14.62 -15.42 -3.83
CA SER A 31 -14.67 -16.52 -4.81
C SER A 31 -13.88 -17.75 -4.40
N THR A 32 -13.70 -18.01 -3.11
CA THR A 32 -13.15 -19.28 -2.66
C THR A 32 -14.27 -20.30 -2.47
N THR A 33 -14.19 -21.41 -3.22
CA THR A 33 -14.98 -22.65 -3.04
C THR A 33 -14.85 -23.23 -1.62
N SER A 34 -13.88 -22.73 -0.85
CA SER A 34 -13.71 -22.93 0.59
C SER A 34 -14.91 -22.46 1.43
N CYS A 35 -15.73 -21.53 0.92
CA CYS A 35 -16.97 -21.11 1.56
C CYS A 35 -18.19 -21.96 1.11
N ALA A 36 -18.17 -22.52 -0.11
CA ALA A 36 -19.24 -23.43 -0.57
C ALA A 36 -19.14 -24.81 0.13
N GLN A 37 -17.91 -25.28 0.33
CA GLN A 37 -17.63 -26.44 1.18
C GLN A 37 -17.82 -26.13 2.68
N TYR A 38 -18.21 -24.89 3.04
CA TYR A 38 -18.68 -24.44 4.36
C TYR A 38 -20.22 -24.39 4.48
N ASP A 39 -20.99 -24.58 3.40
CA ASP A 39 -22.46 -24.69 3.50
C ASP A 39 -22.89 -26.18 3.55
N GLU A 40 -22.22 -27.06 2.81
CA GLU A 40 -22.63 -28.46 2.62
C GLU A 40 -22.42 -29.39 3.84
N TYR A 41 -21.43 -29.14 4.70
CA TYR A 41 -21.19 -29.93 5.92
C TYR A 41 -22.07 -29.50 7.12
N TRP A 42 -22.73 -28.33 7.07
CA TRP A 42 -23.41 -27.66 8.20
C TRP A 42 -24.89 -27.99 8.22
N GLU A 43 -25.47 -28.31 7.06
CA GLU A 43 -26.75 -29.01 6.99
C GLU A 43 -26.66 -30.44 7.58
N LYS A 44 -25.44 -30.97 7.75
CA LYS A 44 -25.19 -32.34 8.22
C LYS A 44 -24.68 -32.46 9.67
N TYR A 45 -24.22 -31.38 10.30
CA TYR A 45 -23.54 -31.42 11.62
C TYR A 45 -24.25 -30.69 12.77
N ASP A 46 -25.54 -30.38 12.63
CA ASP A 46 -26.35 -29.78 13.70
C ASP A 46 -26.72 -30.77 14.83
N THR A 47 -25.93 -31.83 15.04
CA THR A 47 -26.23 -32.85 16.07
C THR A 47 -25.14 -33.23 17.05
N ASN A 48 -23.89 -32.74 17.02
CA ASN A 48 -22.99 -32.99 18.17
C ASN A 48 -21.85 -31.97 18.35
N LYS A 49 -21.96 -31.22 19.45
CA LYS A 49 -21.07 -30.16 19.93
C LYS A 49 -19.69 -30.73 20.31
N SER A 50 -18.66 -30.44 19.51
CA SER A 50 -17.25 -30.72 19.85
C SER A 50 -16.42 -29.43 19.77
N SER A 51 -15.84 -29.05 20.92
CA SER A 51 -15.22 -27.75 21.19
C SER A 51 -13.91 -27.46 20.43
N ALA A 52 -13.28 -28.48 19.83
CA ALA A 52 -12.09 -28.31 18.99
C ALA A 52 -12.41 -27.85 17.55
N ILE A 53 -13.65 -28.03 17.10
CA ILE A 53 -14.11 -27.59 15.77
C ILE A 53 -14.56 -26.13 15.83
N ALA A 54 -14.98 -25.64 17.01
CA ALA A 54 -15.40 -24.25 17.21
C ALA A 54 -14.30 -23.22 16.89
N SER A 55 -13.05 -23.47 17.27
CA SER A 55 -11.93 -22.55 17.02
C SER A 55 -11.48 -22.54 15.55
N ALA A 56 -11.52 -23.69 14.87
CA ALA A 56 -11.33 -23.75 13.42
C ALA A 56 -12.51 -23.09 12.68
N SER A 57 -13.72 -23.16 13.23
CA SER A 57 -14.92 -22.55 12.67
C SER A 57 -14.92 -21.02 12.77
N GLU A 58 -14.41 -20.42 13.84
CA GLU A 58 -14.25 -18.96 13.94
C GLU A 58 -13.20 -18.41 12.98
N LEU A 59 -12.07 -19.12 12.81
CA LEU A 59 -11.02 -18.73 11.87
C LEU A 59 -11.44 -18.88 10.40
N LEU A 60 -12.32 -19.83 10.08
CA LEU A 60 -12.87 -20.01 8.74
C LEU A 60 -14.04 -19.06 8.45
N HIS A 61 -14.91 -18.80 9.44
CA HIS A 61 -15.96 -17.78 9.34
C HIS A 61 -15.37 -16.37 9.15
N SER A 62 -14.29 -16.07 9.85
CA SER A 62 -13.50 -14.84 9.67
C SER A 62 -12.97 -14.67 8.23
N ARG A 63 -12.58 -15.76 7.56
CA ARG A 63 -12.05 -15.74 6.18
C ARG A 63 -13.10 -15.71 5.07
N CYS A 64 -14.36 -16.00 5.38
CA CYS A 64 -15.47 -16.08 4.42
C CYS A 64 -16.49 -14.93 4.59
N SER A 65 -16.03 -13.73 4.97
CA SER A 65 -16.87 -12.56 5.12
C SER A 65 -16.86 -11.71 3.83
N ARG A 66 -17.85 -11.95 2.96
CA ARG A 66 -18.04 -11.18 1.70
C ARG A 66 -18.10 -9.68 1.98
N ASP A 67 -18.67 -9.31 3.13
CA ASP A 67 -18.78 -7.93 3.60
C ASP A 67 -17.42 -7.29 3.89
N SER A 68 -16.42 -8.06 4.35
CA SER A 68 -15.05 -7.56 4.59
C SER A 68 -14.34 -7.13 3.32
N SER A 69 -14.56 -7.82 2.20
CA SER A 69 -13.96 -7.45 0.91
C SER A 69 -14.63 -6.25 0.28
N LEU A 70 -15.96 -6.13 0.40
CA LEU A 70 -16.68 -4.94 -0.02
C LEU A 70 -16.27 -3.74 0.83
N LEU A 71 -16.12 -3.92 2.14
CA LEU A 71 -15.63 -2.91 3.06
C LEU A 71 -14.22 -2.46 2.70
N TYR A 72 -13.28 -3.38 2.46
CA TYR A 72 -11.91 -3.04 2.04
C TYR A 72 -11.88 -2.23 0.73
N LEU A 73 -12.66 -2.64 -0.27
CA LEU A 73 -12.76 -1.92 -1.54
C LEU A 73 -13.36 -0.53 -1.34
N LEU A 74 -14.41 -0.42 -0.52
CA LEU A 74 -15.06 0.84 -0.16
C LEU A 74 -14.10 1.77 0.61
N LEU A 75 -13.31 1.25 1.55
CA LEU A 75 -12.29 2.03 2.25
C LEU A 75 -11.18 2.47 1.30
N ALA A 76 -10.69 1.60 0.42
CA ALA A 76 -9.63 1.93 -0.54
C ALA A 76 -10.08 3.01 -1.54
N LEU A 77 -11.21 2.80 -2.22
CA LEU A 77 -11.76 3.78 -3.16
C LEU A 77 -12.24 5.05 -2.46
N GLY A 78 -12.84 4.92 -1.28
CA GLY A 78 -13.31 6.04 -0.47
C GLY A 78 -12.16 6.92 0.02
N THR A 79 -11.02 6.34 0.39
CA THR A 79 -9.81 7.10 0.78
C THR A 79 -9.25 7.89 -0.41
N VAL A 80 -9.20 7.27 -1.61
CA VAL A 80 -8.76 7.95 -2.83
C VAL A 80 -9.74 9.06 -3.23
N TRP A 81 -11.04 8.77 -3.17
CA TRP A 81 -12.10 9.74 -3.45
C TRP A 81 -12.05 10.93 -2.49
N LEU A 82 -11.94 10.68 -1.18
CA LEU A 82 -11.90 11.72 -0.17
C LEU A 82 -10.60 12.54 -0.25
N GLY A 83 -9.46 11.90 -0.53
CA GLY A 83 -8.20 12.59 -0.78
C GLY A 83 -8.24 13.50 -1.99
N THR A 84 -8.81 13.03 -3.10
CA THR A 84 -9.01 13.86 -4.30
C THR A 84 -10.05 14.97 -4.08
N PHE A 85 -11.10 14.72 -3.29
CA PHE A 85 -12.06 15.72 -2.88
C PHE A 85 -11.42 16.82 -2.03
N LEU A 86 -10.61 16.47 -1.01
CA LEU A 86 -9.84 17.45 -0.21
C LEU A 86 -8.90 18.27 -1.10
N TYR A 87 -8.23 17.62 -2.05
CA TYR A 87 -7.37 18.29 -3.02
C TYR A 87 -8.14 19.28 -3.92
N LYS A 88 -9.38 18.96 -4.31
CA LYS A 88 -10.24 19.84 -5.11
C LYS A 88 -10.89 20.96 -4.26
N PHE A 89 -11.27 20.68 -3.03
CA PHE A 89 -11.85 21.64 -2.08
C PHE A 89 -10.90 22.82 -1.81
N LYS A 90 -9.59 22.58 -1.91
CA LYS A 90 -8.53 23.61 -1.98
C LYS A 90 -8.83 24.76 -2.94
N GLN A 91 -9.42 24.50 -4.12
CA GLN A 91 -9.66 25.53 -5.12
C GLN A 91 -10.91 26.38 -4.84
N THR A 92 -11.69 26.01 -3.83
CA THR A 92 -12.91 26.74 -3.49
C THR A 92 -12.60 27.92 -2.55
N PRO A 93 -13.21 29.10 -2.75
CA PRO A 93 -12.89 30.34 -2.01
C PRO A 93 -13.41 30.35 -0.55
N TYR A 94 -13.86 29.23 -0.01
CA TYR A 94 -14.60 29.16 1.26
C TYR A 94 -13.71 29.08 2.51
N LEU A 95 -12.38 28.89 2.39
CA LEU A 95 -11.46 28.73 3.53
C LEU A 95 -10.27 29.70 3.46
N THR A 96 -9.92 30.31 4.60
CA THR A 96 -8.77 31.24 4.76
C THR A 96 -7.47 30.61 4.24
N SER A 97 -6.61 31.39 3.56
CA SER A 97 -5.41 30.90 2.87
C SER A 97 -4.50 29.98 3.69
N ALA A 98 -4.31 30.26 4.99
CA ALA A 98 -3.49 29.44 5.88
C ALA A 98 -4.08 28.06 6.18
N LYS A 99 -5.42 27.94 6.29
CA LYS A 99 -6.08 26.65 6.51
C LYS A 99 -6.02 25.76 5.27
N ARG A 100 -6.04 26.36 4.08
CA ARG A 100 -5.93 25.66 2.79
C ARG A 100 -4.55 25.03 2.58
N GLU A 101 -3.49 25.71 3.01
CA GLU A 101 -2.12 25.21 2.95
C GLU A 101 -1.97 23.98 3.86
N LEU A 102 -2.34 24.13 5.13
CA LEU A 102 -2.36 23.03 6.10
C LEU A 102 -3.19 21.83 5.61
N LEU A 103 -4.40 22.06 5.10
CA LEU A 103 -5.27 20.98 4.62
C LEU A 103 -4.69 20.23 3.41
N THR A 104 -3.89 20.91 2.58
CA THR A 104 -3.27 20.30 1.39
C THR A 104 -2.12 19.38 1.81
N ASP A 105 -1.28 19.82 2.74
CA ASP A 105 -0.12 19.03 3.20
C ASP A 105 -0.55 17.78 3.98
N TYR A 106 -1.68 17.86 4.68
CA TYR A 106 -2.24 16.74 5.44
C TYR A 106 -3.42 16.03 4.77
N ALA A 107 -3.73 16.33 3.50
CA ALA A 107 -4.89 15.74 2.82
C ALA A 107 -4.85 14.22 2.81
N LEU A 108 -3.69 13.64 2.48
CA LEU A 108 -3.50 12.18 2.42
C LEU A 108 -3.70 11.51 3.79
N PRO A 109 -2.96 11.87 4.87
CA PRO A 109 -3.14 11.23 6.17
C PRO A 109 -4.52 11.52 6.79
N VAL A 110 -5.07 12.72 6.63
CA VAL A 110 -6.43 13.05 7.13
C VAL A 110 -7.47 12.17 6.45
N SER A 111 -7.32 11.91 5.14
CA SER A 111 -8.26 11.04 4.42
C SER A 111 -8.22 9.60 4.94
N VAL A 112 -7.02 9.08 5.20
CA VAL A 112 -6.83 7.75 5.79
C VAL A 112 -7.47 7.67 7.17
N ILE A 113 -7.29 8.69 8.02
CA ILE A 113 -7.86 8.71 9.37
C ILE A 113 -9.39 8.75 9.30
N ILE A 114 -9.99 9.64 8.50
CA ILE A 114 -11.44 9.76 8.38
C ILE A 114 -12.04 8.46 7.85
N MET A 115 -11.44 7.86 6.81
CA MET A 115 -11.95 6.63 6.22
C MET A 115 -11.69 5.40 7.12
N SER A 116 -10.64 5.43 7.94
CA SER A 116 -10.41 4.40 8.96
C SER A 116 -11.43 4.50 10.10
N LEU A 117 -11.76 5.73 10.56
CA LEU A 117 -12.80 5.95 11.56
C LEU A 117 -14.19 5.57 11.04
N ILE A 118 -14.54 5.91 9.79
CA ILE A 118 -15.83 5.51 9.22
C ILE A 118 -15.92 3.99 9.12
N GLY A 119 -14.85 3.32 8.70
CA GLY A 119 -14.77 1.86 8.67
C GLY A 119 -14.93 1.26 10.06
N SER A 120 -14.22 1.79 11.06
CA SER A 120 -14.27 1.29 12.43
C SER A 120 -15.61 1.55 13.13
N ILE A 121 -16.30 2.67 12.86
CA ILE A 121 -17.56 3.02 13.54
C ILE A 121 -18.76 2.36 12.88
N PHE A 122 -18.86 2.41 11.55
CA PHE A 122 -20.01 1.83 10.83
C PHE A 122 -19.90 0.32 10.65
N PHE A 123 -18.69 -0.24 10.67
CA PHE A 123 -18.43 -1.65 10.39
C PHE A 123 -17.59 -2.30 11.48
N SER A 124 -17.82 -1.92 12.75
CA SER A 124 -17.11 -2.47 13.91
C SER A 124 -17.26 -3.99 14.07
N GLU A 125 -18.27 -4.59 13.42
CA GLU A 125 -18.57 -6.03 13.47
C GLU A 125 -17.79 -6.84 12.41
N ILE A 126 -17.07 -6.16 11.51
CA ILE A 126 -16.36 -6.79 10.40
C ILE A 126 -14.88 -6.89 10.75
N HIS A 127 -14.38 -8.13 10.89
CA HIS A 127 -12.98 -8.39 11.18
C HIS A 127 -12.08 -8.04 9.99
N LEU A 128 -11.52 -6.82 9.98
CA LEU A 128 -10.45 -6.48 9.05
C LEU A 128 -9.14 -7.17 9.47
N PRO A 129 -8.35 -7.70 8.53
CA PRO A 129 -7.03 -8.22 8.85
C PRO A 129 -6.15 -7.10 9.42
N SER A 130 -5.80 -7.20 10.70
CA SER A 130 -4.90 -6.26 11.36
C SER A 130 -3.47 -6.40 10.81
N PHE A 131 -2.71 -5.31 10.79
CA PHE A 131 -1.30 -5.36 10.44
C PHE A 131 -0.52 -6.15 11.51
N THR A 132 -0.24 -7.42 11.22
CA THR A 132 0.56 -8.26 12.11
C THR A 132 2.02 -7.87 11.94
N VAL A 133 2.53 -7.12 12.92
CA VAL A 133 3.98 -6.88 13.05
C VAL A 133 4.58 -8.18 13.58
N ASN A 134 5.07 -9.02 12.66
CA ASN A 134 5.85 -10.19 13.07
C ASN A 134 7.14 -9.66 13.72
N ALA A 135 7.22 -9.76 15.04
CA ALA A 135 8.41 -9.44 15.83
C ALA A 135 9.52 -10.50 15.69
N GLU A 136 9.47 -11.31 14.63
CA GLU A 136 10.58 -12.18 14.29
C GLU A 136 11.75 -11.33 13.81
N GLN A 137 12.97 -11.80 14.05
CA GLN A 137 14.21 -11.09 13.75
C GLN A 137 14.31 -10.78 12.24
N LEU A 138 13.82 -9.61 11.83
CA LEU A 138 13.89 -9.09 10.45
C LEU A 138 15.34 -8.99 9.93
N PHE A 139 16.31 -9.00 10.84
CA PHE A 139 17.74 -8.97 10.56
C PHE A 139 18.38 -10.31 10.95
N THR A 140 18.33 -11.27 10.02
CA THR A 140 19.19 -12.45 10.10
C THR A 140 20.51 -12.14 9.38
N VAL A 141 21.63 -12.23 10.09
CA VAL A 141 22.95 -12.03 9.49
C VAL A 141 23.22 -13.20 8.54
N VAL A 142 23.36 -12.89 7.25
CA VAL A 142 23.63 -13.89 6.22
C VAL A 142 25.00 -14.51 6.46
N ARG A 143 25.03 -15.83 6.66
CA ARG A 143 26.28 -16.59 6.79
C ARG A 143 26.78 -16.92 5.38
N PHE A 144 27.82 -16.21 4.92
CA PHE A 144 28.48 -16.43 3.63
C PHE A 144 29.31 -17.72 3.63
N LYS A 145 28.66 -18.88 3.77
CA LYS A 145 29.34 -20.19 3.71
C LYS A 145 29.11 -20.80 2.32
N SER A 146 30.15 -20.77 1.49
CA SER A 146 30.23 -21.39 0.16
C SER A 146 29.35 -20.77 -0.94
N VAL A 147 29.64 -19.51 -1.31
CA VAL A 147 29.08 -18.89 -2.53
C VAL A 147 29.94 -19.19 -3.76
N ASN A 148 29.29 -19.58 -4.85
CA ASN A 148 29.95 -19.91 -6.12
C ASN A 148 30.34 -18.62 -6.87
N ILE A 149 31.50 -18.59 -7.55
CA ILE A 149 31.97 -17.43 -8.33
C ILE A 149 30.91 -16.94 -9.35
N LYS A 150 30.11 -17.87 -9.90
CA LYS A 150 29.01 -17.55 -10.82
C LYS A 150 27.92 -16.71 -10.15
N GLN A 151 27.63 -16.98 -8.88
CA GLN A 151 26.63 -16.23 -8.09
C GLN A 151 27.15 -14.83 -7.72
N ILE A 152 28.46 -14.70 -7.47
CA ILE A 152 29.10 -13.40 -7.20
C ILE A 152 28.98 -12.50 -8.44
N ILE A 153 29.32 -13.02 -9.62
CA ILE A 153 29.19 -12.28 -10.88
C ILE A 153 27.72 -11.92 -11.15
N GLY A 154 26.80 -12.88 -10.98
CA GLY A 154 25.36 -12.64 -11.14
C GLY A 154 24.82 -11.54 -10.22
N THR A 155 25.20 -11.57 -8.94
CA THR A 155 24.82 -10.53 -7.97
C THR A 155 25.49 -9.19 -8.28
N GLY A 156 26.70 -9.19 -8.83
CA GLY A 156 27.38 -7.97 -9.29
C GLY A 156 26.62 -7.27 -10.43
N ILE A 157 26.14 -8.02 -11.42
CA ILE A 157 25.32 -7.48 -12.53
C ILE A 157 23.99 -6.94 -12.00
N LEU A 158 23.31 -7.70 -11.12
CA LEU A 158 22.07 -7.25 -10.50
C LEU A 158 22.28 -5.99 -9.64
N GLY A 159 23.37 -5.93 -8.88
CA GLY A 159 23.75 -4.77 -8.08
C GLY A 159 24.09 -3.55 -8.93
N PHE A 160 24.75 -3.74 -10.07
CA PHE A 160 25.00 -2.66 -11.04
C PHE A 160 23.70 -2.12 -11.62
N SER A 161 22.77 -3.01 -12.02
CA SER A 161 21.45 -2.62 -12.51
C SER A 161 20.64 -1.85 -11.45
N LEU A 162 20.69 -2.30 -10.18
CA LEU A 162 20.02 -1.62 -9.07
C LEU A 162 20.63 -0.24 -8.78
N SER A 163 21.97 -0.13 -8.84
CA SER A 163 22.69 1.14 -8.68
C SER A 163 22.30 2.16 -9.76
N LEU A 164 22.16 1.72 -11.01
CA LEU A 164 21.69 2.57 -12.10
C LEU A 164 20.26 3.05 -11.85
N LEU A 165 19.37 2.18 -11.37
CA LEU A 165 17.99 2.55 -11.03
C LEU A 165 17.95 3.63 -9.93
N MET A 166 18.72 3.46 -8.85
CA MET A 166 18.80 4.45 -7.78
C MET A 166 19.41 5.78 -8.24
N PHE A 167 20.43 5.74 -9.11
CA PHE A 167 21.03 6.94 -9.68
C PHE A 167 20.05 7.71 -10.56
N LEU A 168 19.25 7.00 -11.37
CA LEU A 168 18.17 7.61 -12.15
C LEU A 168 17.11 8.22 -11.24
N ASP A 169 16.64 7.51 -10.22
CA ASP A 169 15.63 8.02 -9.27
C ASP A 169 16.10 9.31 -8.59
N GLN A 170 17.35 9.36 -8.14
CA GLN A 170 17.93 10.54 -7.50
C GLN A 170 18.08 11.72 -8.47
N ASN A 171 18.55 11.46 -9.69
CA ASN A 171 18.75 12.53 -10.68
C ASN A 171 17.43 13.09 -11.21
N ILE A 172 16.42 12.23 -11.42
CA ILE A 172 15.09 12.65 -11.88
C ILE A 172 14.38 13.42 -10.78
N ALA A 173 14.40 12.93 -9.54
CA ALA A 173 13.85 13.67 -8.40
C ALA A 173 14.55 15.04 -8.23
N GLY A 174 15.88 15.07 -8.39
CA GLY A 174 16.66 16.31 -8.36
C GLY A 174 16.32 17.28 -9.49
N ALA A 175 16.13 16.80 -10.71
CA ALA A 175 15.75 17.63 -11.86
C ALA A 175 14.33 18.19 -11.73
N ILE A 176 13.37 17.39 -11.23
CA ILE A 176 11.99 17.82 -10.99
C ILE A 176 11.94 18.90 -9.89
N VAL A 177 12.67 18.70 -8.79
CA VAL A 177 12.72 19.68 -7.68
C VAL A 177 13.38 20.98 -8.13
N ASN A 178 14.41 20.91 -8.97
CA ASN A 178 15.16 22.07 -9.47
C ASN A 178 14.61 22.68 -10.78
N SER A 179 13.45 22.22 -11.26
CA SER A 179 12.85 22.73 -12.50
C SER A 179 12.52 24.23 -12.37
N PRO A 180 12.80 25.06 -13.40
CA PRO A 180 12.59 26.52 -13.35
C PRO A 180 11.12 26.94 -13.19
N ALA A 181 10.18 26.00 -13.27
CA ALA A 181 8.77 26.21 -12.96
C ALA A 181 8.46 26.22 -11.44
N ASN A 182 9.40 25.78 -10.60
CA ASN A 182 9.26 25.75 -9.14
C ASN A 182 10.09 26.87 -8.50
N LYS A 183 9.49 27.67 -7.60
CA LYS A 183 10.09 28.89 -7.02
C LYS A 183 11.17 28.63 -5.94
N TYR A 184 11.74 27.42 -5.91
CA TYR A 184 12.73 27.00 -4.93
C TYR A 184 14.03 26.58 -5.61
N VAL A 185 14.61 27.47 -6.41
CA VAL A 185 16.01 27.35 -6.85
C VAL A 185 16.90 27.71 -5.67
N LEU A 186 17.08 26.78 -4.72
CA LEU A 186 18.20 26.86 -3.79
C LEU A 186 19.39 26.20 -4.48
N ASN A 187 20.34 27.01 -4.93
CA ASN A 187 21.59 26.60 -5.56
C ASN A 187 22.34 25.59 -4.67
N LEU A 188 22.09 24.29 -4.83
CA LEU A 188 22.87 23.23 -4.18
C LEU A 188 24.06 22.76 -5.02
N ALA A 189 24.23 23.29 -6.24
CA ALA A 189 25.32 22.90 -7.14
C ALA A 189 26.64 23.67 -6.90
N THR A 190 26.65 24.76 -6.12
CA THR A 190 27.87 25.58 -5.91
C THR A 190 28.63 25.28 -4.62
N SER A 191 28.25 24.26 -3.84
CA SER A 191 28.92 23.89 -2.57
C SER A 191 29.58 22.50 -2.62
N LYS A 192 30.19 22.11 -3.75
CA LYS A 192 31.13 20.98 -3.81
C LYS A 192 32.49 21.36 -4.41
N SER A 193 32.86 22.62 -4.27
CA SER A 193 34.21 23.15 -4.47
C SER A 193 34.44 24.13 -3.32
N TYR A 194 35.59 24.04 -2.65
CA TYR A 194 35.91 24.62 -1.32
C TYR A 194 35.54 23.76 -0.10
N ILE A 195 36.24 22.63 0.04
CA ILE A 195 37.25 22.31 1.07
C ILE A 195 37.75 20.89 0.79
#